data_AF-A0A7X3SJ08-F1
#
_entry.id   AF-A0A7X3SJ08-F1
#
_cell.length_a   1.000
_cell.length_b   1.000
_cell.length_c   1.000
_cell.angle_alpha   90.00
_cell.angle_beta   90.00
_cell.angle_gamma   90.00
#
_symmetry.space_group_name_H-M   'P 1'
#
loop_
_entity.id
_entity.type
_entity.pdbx_description
1 polymer ?
#
loop_
_entity_poly.entity_id
_entity_poly.type
_entity_poly.pdbx_seq_one_letter_code
_entity_poly.pdbx_strand_id
1 'polypeptide(L)'
;MSETFHLLLSANKSFMEQSVVCMSSILRNNQGRNLHFHILHSEIENEILEQVKIWIQRESNLAEISFYFIHPDSYFFPVKPGDTISCETYFRILAAEQLPCELNKILYVDGDTICLGDLTELWETELDGYAAASREAPVPAYRKRNLGMKEQDFYFQAGVMLINLVWWRENDIAKRILNFIKLHPDILPRWDQDALNAILSGRVKKFHSKWNVWLDTLLPEQWEKENPIIVHYTGSQLFKPWFKNSISEFQSLYLEYRKDTPYYDREMKINKSSRLSFPFQLVPSNSRIVLYGAGQFGKAYYLQNMRCGFCKIVSWVDYNFGKVIYGEQVLPPAVLLDIDYDWILIAVSAKSMADNIKEELGGMGIPSDKILWNCPVLPMKVNKLETYEQWKQYILKIDRMVVCGLDKVTMACLMTFERHSLQKKVTKILIPVHLNELKEIMGIEMQALDEFQNSAQSVLLAVNDRFHAGWLTELYDRGCKEVYLLTNDCYLQIKCLAYPCYEELIQVNRQNIKQKEI
;
A
#
# COMPACT_ATOMS: atom_id res chain seq x y z
N MET A 1 -3.91 40.45 21.95
CA MET A 1 -3.41 39.64 20.82
C MET A 1 -4.50 38.64 20.49
N SER A 2 -4.74 38.35 19.21
CA SER A 2 -5.60 37.23 18.82
C SER A 2 -5.06 35.94 19.45
N GLU A 3 -5.96 35.10 19.97
CA GLU A 3 -5.61 33.78 20.50
C GLU A 3 -4.84 32.96 19.46
N THR A 4 -3.82 32.22 19.90
CA THR A 4 -3.04 31.32 19.04
C THR A 4 -3.71 29.96 18.96
N PHE A 5 -3.93 29.44 17.75
CA PHE A 5 -4.41 28.08 17.57
C PHE A 5 -3.23 27.13 17.58
N HIS A 6 -3.16 26.30 18.62
CA HIS A 6 -2.15 25.26 18.75
C HIS A 6 -2.61 23.99 18.05
N LEU A 7 -1.80 23.48 17.13
CA LEU A 7 -2.11 22.34 16.27
C LEU A 7 -1.07 21.24 16.52
N LEU A 8 -1.51 20.01 16.81
CA LEU A 8 -0.62 18.87 17.05
C LEU A 8 -0.68 17.90 15.87
N LEU A 9 0.49 17.54 15.35
CA LEU A 9 0.64 16.44 14.40
C LEU A 9 1.67 15.43 14.93
N SER A 10 1.62 14.22 14.39
CA SER A 10 2.63 13.20 14.66
C SER A 10 3.17 12.66 13.34
N ALA A 11 4.49 12.59 13.22
CA ALA A 11 5.14 12.25 11.96
C ALA A 11 6.43 11.48 12.18
N ASN A 12 6.75 10.63 11.21
CA ASN A 12 8.10 10.10 11.03
C ASN A 12 8.67 10.59 9.70
N LYS A 13 9.90 10.17 9.38
CA LYS A 13 10.58 10.60 8.15
C LYS A 13 9.77 10.29 6.88
N SER A 14 9.08 9.16 6.86
CA SER A 14 8.30 8.74 5.69
C SER A 14 7.00 9.53 5.51
N PHE A 15 6.47 10.11 6.60
CA PHE A 15 5.17 10.79 6.66
C PHE A 15 5.26 12.31 6.85
N MET A 16 6.48 12.85 6.94
CA MET A 16 6.71 14.29 7.14
C MET A 16 6.16 15.12 5.98
N GLU A 17 6.29 14.64 4.74
CA GLU A 17 5.73 15.32 3.56
C GLU A 17 4.22 15.50 3.68
N GLN A 18 3.49 14.46 4.08
CA GLN A 18 2.04 14.50 4.22
C GLN A 18 1.64 15.49 5.31
N SER A 19 2.34 15.44 6.45
CA SER A 19 2.14 16.38 7.56
C SER A 19 2.37 17.84 7.14
N VAL A 20 3.38 18.11 6.33
CA VAL A 20 3.66 19.46 5.79
C VAL A 20 2.59 19.92 4.79
N VAL A 21 2.05 19.02 3.97
CA VAL A 21 0.91 19.35 3.09
C VAL A 21 -0.34 19.67 3.91
N CYS A 22 -0.61 18.92 4.98
CA CYS A 22 -1.68 19.24 5.93
C CYS A 22 -1.47 20.65 6.52
N MET A 23 -0.28 20.96 7.03
CA MET A 23 0.05 22.30 7.55
C MET A 23 -0.15 23.40 6.49
N SER A 24 0.31 23.19 5.25
CA SER A 24 0.12 24.12 4.14
C SER A 24 -1.37 24.41 3.89
N SER A 25 -2.21 23.37 3.90
CA SER A 25 -3.66 23.54 3.74
C SER A 25 -4.31 24.31 4.89
N ILE A 26 -3.82 24.12 6.13
CA ILE A 26 -4.31 24.88 7.30
C ILE A 26 -3.90 26.34 7.18
N LEU A 27 -2.62 26.62 6.89
CA LEU A 27 -2.08 27.97 6.71
C LEU A 27 -2.90 28.74 5.66
N ARG A 28 -3.14 28.14 4.49
CA ARG A 28 -3.84 28.79 3.39
C ARG A 28 -5.29 29.14 3.72
N ASN A 29 -5.98 28.31 4.50
CA ASN A 29 -7.41 28.50 4.80
C ASN A 29 -7.68 29.21 6.14
N ASN A 30 -6.64 29.57 6.89
CA ASN A 30 -6.73 30.26 8.19
C ASN A 30 -5.85 31.53 8.20
N GLN A 31 -5.80 32.24 7.06
CA GLN A 31 -5.01 33.45 6.90
C GLN A 31 -5.39 34.52 7.94
N GLY A 32 -4.38 35.18 8.51
CA GLY A 32 -4.58 36.19 9.56
C GLY A 32 -4.76 35.64 10.97
N ARG A 33 -4.71 34.31 11.17
CA ARG A 33 -4.69 33.67 12.49
C ARG A 33 -3.27 33.44 12.97
N ASN A 34 -3.06 33.54 14.29
CA ASN A 34 -1.85 33.07 14.93
C ASN A 34 -1.92 31.55 15.03
N LEU A 35 -0.97 30.84 14.42
CA LEU A 35 -0.95 29.39 14.37
C LEU A 35 0.36 28.87 14.96
N HIS A 36 0.31 27.83 15.79
CA HIS A 36 1.50 27.16 16.28
C HIS A 36 1.39 25.66 16.06
N PHE A 37 2.24 25.12 15.20
CA PHE A 37 2.32 23.69 14.92
C PHE A 37 3.29 23.01 15.88
N HIS A 38 2.83 21.96 16.54
CA HIS A 38 3.61 21.08 17.40
C HIS A 38 3.71 19.73 16.71
N ILE A 39 4.95 19.25 16.48
CA ILE A 39 5.19 17.98 15.80
C ILE A 39 5.87 17.02 16.77
N LEU A 40 5.13 15.99 17.20
CA LEU A 40 5.74 14.84 17.86
C LEU A 40 6.34 13.93 16.79
N HIS A 41 7.61 13.61 16.88
CA HIS A 41 8.25 12.82 15.83
C HIS A 41 9.23 11.79 16.36
N SER A 42 9.48 10.79 15.53
CA SER A 42 10.61 9.88 15.67
C SER A 42 11.38 9.86 14.35
N GLU A 43 12.65 9.44 14.38
CA GLU A 43 13.47 9.15 13.18
C GLU A 43 13.59 10.25 12.11
N ILE A 44 13.31 11.53 12.41
CA ILE A 44 13.49 12.65 11.47
C ILE A 44 14.82 13.35 11.74
N GLU A 45 15.63 13.52 10.69
CA GLU A 45 16.90 14.22 10.78
C GLU A 45 16.73 15.74 10.93
N ASN A 46 17.67 16.38 11.64
CA ASN A 46 17.63 17.82 11.94
C ASN A 46 17.56 18.69 10.68
N GLU A 47 18.19 18.25 9.58
CA GLU A 47 18.17 18.97 8.31
C GLU A 47 16.75 19.08 7.74
N ILE A 48 15.92 18.03 7.89
CA ILE A 48 14.52 18.04 7.47
C ILE A 48 13.72 18.97 8.38
N LEU A 49 13.93 18.90 9.70
CA LEU A 49 13.24 19.77 10.66
C LEU A 49 13.54 21.24 10.39
N GLU A 50 14.81 21.58 10.13
CA GLU A 50 15.24 22.94 9.83
C GLU A 50 14.70 23.44 8.49
N GLN A 51 14.65 22.58 7.47
CA GLN A 51 14.01 22.91 6.20
C GLN A 51 12.53 23.29 6.39
N VAL A 52 11.81 22.55 7.24
CA VAL A 52 10.39 22.84 7.53
C VAL A 52 10.22 24.10 8.38
N LYS A 53 11.13 24.40 9.32
CA LYS A 53 11.14 25.68 10.05
C LYS A 53 11.33 26.87 9.13
N ILE A 54 12.33 26.79 8.24
CA ILE A 54 12.61 27.87 7.28
C ILE A 54 11.41 28.07 6.36
N TRP A 55 10.78 26.98 5.93
CA TRP A 55 9.58 27.02 5.12
C TRP A 55 8.43 27.73 5.84
N ILE A 56 8.06 27.32 7.06
CA ILE A 56 6.89 27.90 7.73
C ILE A 56 7.06 29.40 7.99
N GLN A 57 8.28 29.84 8.34
CA GLN A 57 8.62 31.25 8.54
C GLN A 57 8.52 32.08 7.26
N ARG A 58 8.69 31.47 6.08
CA ARG A 58 8.52 32.12 4.78
C ARG A 58 7.04 32.20 4.39
N GLU A 59 6.26 31.17 4.70
CA GLU A 59 4.84 31.10 4.34
C GLU A 59 3.96 32.03 5.17
N SER A 60 4.29 32.26 6.44
CA SER A 60 3.49 33.14 7.30
C SER A 60 4.31 33.73 8.44
N ASN A 61 4.15 35.04 8.67
CA ASN A 61 4.69 35.73 9.84
C ASN A 61 3.85 35.54 11.12
N LEU A 62 2.71 34.86 11.01
CA LEU A 62 1.81 34.53 12.13
C LEU A 62 1.84 33.04 12.47
N ALA A 63 2.76 32.27 11.87
CA ALA A 63 2.88 30.83 12.09
C ALA A 63 4.23 30.47 12.72
N GLU A 64 4.18 29.63 13.74
CA GLU A 64 5.35 29.06 14.39
C GLU A 64 5.30 27.53 14.39
N ILE A 65 6.45 26.89 14.59
CA ILE A 65 6.55 25.43 14.67
C ILE A 65 7.54 24.99 15.76
N SER A 66 7.20 23.92 16.46
CA SER A 66 8.04 23.27 17.46
C SER A 66 8.05 21.76 17.28
N PHE A 67 9.21 21.15 17.48
CA PHE A 67 9.43 19.72 17.28
C PHE A 67 9.80 19.06 18.60
N TYR A 68 9.22 17.89 18.85
CA TYR A 68 9.41 17.12 20.06
C TYR A 68 9.78 15.70 19.66
N PHE A 69 11.03 15.33 19.92
CA PHE A 69 11.51 14.00 19.62
C PHE A 69 11.02 13.01 20.68
N ILE A 70 10.40 11.93 20.22
CA ILE A 70 9.94 10.82 21.05
C ILE A 70 10.80 9.61 20.71
N HIS A 71 11.47 9.07 21.73
CA HIS A 71 12.15 7.77 21.63
C HIS A 71 11.09 6.66 21.69
N PRO A 72 10.84 5.90 20.60
CA PRO A 72 9.78 4.88 20.59
C PRO A 72 9.99 3.79 21.63
N ASP A 73 11.25 3.43 21.92
CA ASP A 73 11.64 2.39 22.87
C ASP A 73 11.31 2.74 24.34
N SER A 74 10.98 4.01 24.62
CA SER A 74 10.56 4.44 25.95
C SER A 74 9.16 3.95 26.32
N TYR A 75 8.38 3.44 25.35
CA TYR A 75 6.99 3.06 25.52
C TYR A 75 6.69 1.71 24.88
N PHE A 76 5.66 1.04 25.40
CA PHE A 76 5.15 -0.17 24.76
C PHE A 76 4.08 0.20 23.71
N PHE A 77 4.47 0.17 22.44
CA PHE A 77 3.56 0.34 21.30
C PHE A 77 3.40 -0.99 20.55
N PRO A 78 2.23 -1.65 20.59
CA PRO A 78 2.03 -2.98 20.00
C PRO A 78 1.83 -2.92 18.48
N VAL A 79 2.83 -2.39 17.75
CA VAL A 79 2.88 -2.40 16.29
C VAL A 79 3.49 -3.72 15.81
N LYS A 80 2.77 -4.48 15.00
CA LYS A 80 3.20 -5.81 14.53
C LYS A 80 3.78 -5.72 13.11
N PRO A 81 4.75 -6.60 12.74
CA PRO A 81 5.21 -6.70 11.36
C PRO A 81 4.04 -6.94 10.41
N GLY A 82 3.90 -6.08 9.40
CA GLY A 82 2.79 -6.11 8.43
C GLY A 82 1.63 -5.17 8.73
N ASP A 83 1.61 -4.53 9.91
CA ASP A 83 0.68 -3.43 10.17
C ASP A 83 0.92 -2.28 9.19
N THR A 84 -0.18 -1.61 8.82
CA THR A 84 -0.13 -0.45 7.92
C THR A 84 0.18 0.86 8.65
N ILE A 85 0.34 0.80 9.98
CA ILE A 85 0.60 1.94 10.86
C ILE A 85 2.00 1.85 11.45
N SER A 86 2.48 2.98 11.98
CA SER A 86 3.74 3.09 12.72
C SER A 86 3.51 3.55 14.16
N CYS A 87 4.56 3.56 14.98
CA CYS A 87 4.46 3.90 16.40
C CYS A 87 3.99 5.34 16.65
N GLU A 88 4.21 6.25 15.69
CA GLU A 88 3.79 7.67 15.74
C GLU A 88 2.27 7.81 15.86
N THR A 89 1.52 6.79 15.42
CA THR A 89 0.06 6.73 15.59
C THR A 89 -0.33 6.92 17.06
N TYR A 90 0.48 6.39 17.99
CA TYR A 90 0.26 6.47 19.43
C TYR A 90 0.73 7.80 20.05
N PHE A 91 1.52 8.63 19.36
CA PHE A 91 2.15 9.79 19.98
C PHE A 91 1.15 10.83 20.46
N ARG A 92 -0.05 10.90 19.85
CA ARG A 92 -1.15 11.77 20.31
C ARG A 92 -1.52 11.54 21.78
N ILE A 93 -1.33 10.32 22.29
CA ILE A 93 -1.56 9.96 23.70
C ILE A 93 -0.65 10.77 24.62
N LEU A 94 0.56 11.11 24.16
CA LEU A 94 1.58 11.81 24.93
C LEU A 94 1.42 13.34 24.91
N ALA A 95 0.39 13.88 24.23
CA ALA A 95 0.22 15.31 24.02
C ALA A 95 0.35 16.13 25.33
N ALA A 96 -0.36 15.72 26.37
CA ALA A 96 -0.37 16.42 27.66
C ALA A 96 0.98 16.39 28.40
N GLU A 97 1.79 15.36 28.19
CA GLU A 97 3.09 15.16 28.85
C GLU A 97 4.24 15.84 28.10
N GLN A 98 4.16 15.95 26.77
CA GLN A 98 5.25 16.43 25.92
C GLN A 98 5.13 17.92 25.57
N LEU A 99 3.91 18.46 25.61
CA LEU A 99 3.66 19.86 25.26
C LEU A 99 3.84 20.79 26.46
N PRO A 100 4.16 22.08 26.21
CA PRO A 100 4.33 23.08 27.27
C PRO A 100 3.14 23.11 28.24
N CYS A 101 3.43 23.22 29.54
CA CYS A 101 2.44 23.04 30.61
C CYS A 101 1.38 24.15 30.66
N GLU A 102 1.69 25.32 30.10
CA GLU A 102 0.81 26.46 29.94
C GLU A 102 -0.26 26.28 28.85
N LEU A 103 -0.10 25.30 27.96
CA LEU A 103 -1.11 25.02 26.93
C LEU A 103 -2.30 24.31 27.55
N ASN A 104 -3.47 24.93 27.48
CA ASN A 104 -4.70 24.37 28.05
C ASN A 104 -5.46 23.46 27.08
N LYS A 105 -5.31 23.71 25.78
CA LYS A 105 -6.07 23.07 24.71
C LYS A 105 -5.20 22.91 23.47
N ILE A 106 -5.41 21.84 22.71
CA ILE A 106 -4.73 21.65 21.43
C ILE A 106 -5.62 20.93 20.42
N LEU A 107 -5.51 21.28 19.14
CA LEU A 107 -6.19 20.58 18.05
C LEU A 107 -5.23 19.57 17.43
N TYR A 108 -5.43 18.29 17.73
CA TYR A 108 -4.73 17.21 17.04
C TYR A 108 -5.33 16.97 15.66
N VAL A 109 -4.47 16.82 14.64
CA VAL A 109 -4.85 16.51 13.27
C VAL A 109 -3.88 15.45 12.70
N ASP A 110 -4.41 14.36 12.14
CA ASP A 110 -3.62 13.35 11.42
C ASP A 110 -2.94 13.99 10.18
N GLY A 111 -1.71 13.57 9.90
CA GLY A 111 -0.91 14.12 8.79
C GLY A 111 -1.46 13.79 7.40
N ASP A 112 -2.34 12.80 7.26
CA ASP A 112 -3.07 12.47 6.03
C ASP A 112 -4.46 13.12 5.98
N THR A 113 -4.48 14.42 6.25
CA THR A 113 -5.63 15.28 6.08
C THR A 113 -5.29 16.49 5.21
N ILE A 114 -6.32 17.16 4.68
CA ILE A 114 -6.23 18.54 4.22
C ILE A 114 -7.36 19.36 4.83
N CYS A 115 -7.08 20.63 5.12
CA CYS A 115 -8.03 21.61 5.59
C CYS A 115 -8.52 22.47 4.41
N LEU A 116 -9.83 22.69 4.31
CA LEU A 116 -10.52 23.39 3.24
C LEU A 116 -11.16 24.71 3.70
N GLY A 117 -11.06 25.04 4.99
CA GLY A 117 -11.74 26.21 5.54
C GLY A 117 -11.19 26.66 6.89
N ASP A 118 -11.87 27.67 7.44
CA ASP A 118 -11.51 28.29 8.71
C ASP A 118 -11.83 27.37 9.91
N LEU A 119 -10.89 27.29 10.85
CA LEU A 119 -10.94 26.43 12.03
C LEU A 119 -11.45 27.16 13.28
N THR A 120 -11.90 28.41 13.19
CA THR A 120 -12.31 29.22 14.36
C THR A 120 -13.44 28.55 15.12
N GLU A 121 -14.52 28.16 14.44
CA GLU A 121 -15.66 27.48 15.08
C GLU A 121 -15.24 26.17 15.76
N LEU A 122 -14.31 25.43 15.15
CA LEU A 122 -13.78 24.22 15.77
C LEU A 122 -12.98 24.55 17.02
N TRP A 123 -12.06 25.52 16.93
CA TRP A 123 -11.22 25.94 18.05
C TRP A 123 -12.04 26.46 19.23
N GLU A 124 -13.09 27.24 18.96
CA GLU A 124 -14.00 27.82 19.96
C GLU A 124 -14.92 26.80 20.63
N THR A 125 -14.87 25.52 20.24
CA THR A 125 -15.64 24.47 20.91
C THR A 125 -15.26 24.37 22.40
N GLU A 126 -16.22 24.67 23.28
CA GLU A 126 -16.06 24.54 24.73
C GLU A 126 -15.88 23.08 25.15
N LEU A 127 -14.91 22.84 26.03
CA LEU A 127 -14.53 21.52 26.56
C LEU A 127 -14.81 21.37 28.06
N ASP A 128 -15.62 22.23 28.67
CA ASP A 128 -15.93 22.17 30.10
C ASP A 128 -16.53 20.81 30.47
N GLY A 129 -15.88 20.11 31.41
CA GLY A 129 -16.26 18.76 31.84
C GLY A 129 -15.93 17.62 30.86
N TYR A 130 -15.34 17.93 29.70
CA TYR A 130 -14.94 16.99 28.67
C TYR A 130 -13.41 16.87 28.55
N ALA A 131 -12.94 15.65 28.27
CA ALA A 131 -11.55 15.36 27.99
C ALA A 131 -11.12 15.77 26.58
N ALA A 132 -12.05 15.74 25.62
CA ALA A 132 -11.81 16.11 24.24
C ALA A 132 -13.14 16.37 23.50
N ALA A 133 -13.06 16.87 22.26
CA ALA A 133 -14.13 16.82 21.27
C ALA A 133 -13.67 16.10 20.00
N SER A 134 -14.54 15.25 19.41
CA SER A 134 -14.22 14.49 18.19
C SER A 134 -15.48 13.94 17.47
N ARG A 135 -15.30 13.32 16.29
CA ARG A 135 -16.38 12.86 15.39
C ARG A 135 -16.71 11.44 15.79
N GLU A 136 -18.01 11.19 15.95
CA GLU A 136 -18.50 9.83 16.15
C GLU A 136 -18.17 8.95 14.93
N ALA A 137 -17.53 7.81 15.19
CA ALA A 137 -17.33 6.71 14.26
C ALA A 137 -18.22 5.54 14.69
N PRO A 138 -19.36 5.31 14.02
CA PRO A 138 -20.25 4.21 14.35
C PRO A 138 -19.51 2.87 14.34
N VAL A 139 -19.72 2.09 15.41
CA VAL A 139 -19.18 0.73 15.55
C VAL A 139 -20.26 -0.22 16.03
N PRO A 140 -20.15 -1.52 15.68
CA PRO A 140 -21.04 -2.54 16.25
C PRO A 140 -20.99 -2.53 17.79
N ALA A 141 -22.12 -2.84 18.44
CA ALA A 141 -22.23 -2.83 19.90
C ALA A 141 -21.19 -3.73 20.61
N TYR A 142 -20.80 -4.86 20.00
CA TYR A 142 -19.76 -5.73 20.56
C TYR A 142 -18.41 -5.02 20.69
N ARG A 143 -18.07 -4.05 19.81
CA ARG A 143 -16.81 -3.32 19.88
C ARG A 143 -16.74 -2.47 21.14
N LYS A 144 -17.83 -1.76 21.46
CA LYS A 144 -17.96 -0.97 22.69
C LYS A 144 -17.84 -1.86 23.94
N ARG A 145 -18.55 -3.01 23.94
CA ARG A 145 -18.49 -4.00 25.04
C ARG A 145 -17.07 -4.55 25.25
N ASN A 146 -16.37 -4.90 24.18
CA ASN A 146 -14.99 -5.39 24.27
C ASN A 146 -14.02 -4.36 24.87
N LEU A 147 -14.34 -3.07 24.75
CA LEU A 147 -13.57 -1.96 25.32
C LEU A 147 -14.04 -1.54 26.72
N GLY A 148 -15.08 -2.19 27.27
CA GLY A 148 -15.67 -1.79 28.56
C GLY A 148 -16.44 -0.46 28.50
N MET A 149 -16.78 0.03 27.31
CA MET A 149 -17.56 1.26 27.14
C MET A 149 -19.03 1.03 27.49
N LYS A 150 -19.70 2.10 27.95
CA LYS A 150 -21.16 2.07 28.15
C LYS A 150 -21.86 2.13 26.79
N GLU A 151 -23.05 1.54 26.69
CA GLU A 151 -23.76 1.42 25.42
C GLU A 151 -24.16 2.78 24.83
N GLN A 152 -24.55 3.73 25.68
CA GLN A 152 -24.91 5.10 25.31
C GLN A 152 -23.70 5.97 24.93
N ASP A 153 -22.49 5.59 25.35
CA ASP A 153 -21.29 6.35 25.01
C ASP A 153 -20.97 6.09 23.53
N PHE A 154 -20.68 7.16 22.79
CA PHE A 154 -20.33 7.01 21.38
C PHE A 154 -18.85 6.67 21.21
N TYR A 155 -18.54 5.95 20.15
CA TYR A 155 -17.16 5.66 19.75
C TYR A 155 -16.70 6.73 18.77
N PHE A 156 -15.51 7.31 18.95
CA PHE A 156 -15.00 8.42 18.15
C PHE A 156 -13.76 8.04 17.31
N GLN A 157 -13.53 8.82 16.25
CA GLN A 157 -12.35 8.66 15.39
C GLN A 157 -11.20 9.55 15.89
N ALA A 158 -9.99 9.00 16.05
CA ALA A 158 -8.90 9.69 16.75
C ALA A 158 -8.14 10.74 15.90
N GLY A 159 -8.38 10.80 14.60
CA GLY A 159 -7.59 11.57 13.63
C GLY A 159 -7.82 13.07 13.61
N VAL A 160 -8.92 13.54 14.20
CA VAL A 160 -9.10 14.96 14.53
C VAL A 160 -9.71 15.04 15.92
N MET A 161 -8.99 15.66 16.85
CA MET A 161 -9.40 15.78 18.24
C MET A 161 -9.03 17.15 18.80
N LEU A 162 -10.01 17.87 19.33
CA LEU A 162 -9.73 19.02 20.19
C LEU A 162 -9.55 18.52 21.62
N ILE A 163 -8.34 18.60 22.15
CA ILE A 163 -7.94 17.94 23.40
C ILE A 163 -7.88 18.97 24.53
N ASN A 164 -8.49 18.64 25.68
CA ASN A 164 -8.36 19.40 26.92
C ASN A 164 -7.09 18.96 27.66
N LEU A 165 -5.99 19.69 27.45
CA LEU A 165 -4.69 19.32 28.02
C LEU A 165 -4.66 19.46 29.54
N VAL A 166 -5.36 20.44 30.11
CA VAL A 166 -5.49 20.60 31.57
C VAL A 166 -6.09 19.34 32.17
N TRP A 167 -7.25 18.93 31.66
CA TRP A 167 -7.95 17.74 32.15
C TRP A 167 -7.11 16.47 31.97
N TRP A 168 -6.41 16.33 30.84
CA TRP A 168 -5.55 15.19 30.59
C TRP A 168 -4.39 15.08 31.59
N ARG A 169 -3.76 16.21 31.97
CA ARG A 169 -2.70 16.27 32.98
C ARG A 169 -3.25 15.95 34.37
N GLU A 170 -4.35 16.58 34.78
CA GLU A 170 -4.97 16.38 36.09
C GLU A 170 -5.45 14.94 36.34
N ASN A 171 -5.75 14.19 35.27
CA ASN A 171 -6.31 12.85 35.34
C ASN A 171 -5.37 11.74 34.84
N ASP A 172 -4.08 12.05 34.66
CA ASP A 172 -3.03 11.11 34.21
C ASP A 172 -3.43 10.30 32.96
N ILE A 173 -4.04 10.97 31.98
CA ILE A 173 -4.72 10.28 30.87
C ILE A 173 -3.75 9.49 29.98
N ALA A 174 -2.60 10.08 29.66
CA ALA A 174 -1.56 9.41 28.88
C ALA A 174 -1.15 8.07 29.53
N LYS A 175 -0.77 8.12 30.81
CA LYS A 175 -0.44 6.93 31.62
C LYS A 175 -1.55 5.89 31.65
N ARG A 176 -2.82 6.30 31.80
CA ARG A 176 -3.96 5.37 31.83
C ARG A 176 -4.16 4.67 30.48
N ILE A 177 -4.05 5.40 29.37
CA ILE A 177 -4.17 4.83 28.01
C ILE A 177 -3.01 3.88 27.74
N LEU A 178 -1.77 4.27 28.03
CA LEU A 178 -0.58 3.42 27.84
C LEU A 178 -0.66 2.14 28.67
N ASN A 179 -1.13 2.23 29.92
CA ASN A 179 -1.35 1.05 30.76
C ASN A 179 -2.45 0.14 30.19
N PHE A 180 -3.53 0.69 29.66
CA PHE A 180 -4.58 -0.09 28.99
C PHE A 180 -4.04 -0.84 27.77
N ILE A 181 -3.25 -0.16 26.93
CA ILE A 181 -2.60 -0.76 25.75
C ILE A 181 -1.70 -1.93 26.16
N LYS A 182 -0.90 -1.74 27.22
CA LYS A 182 0.01 -2.76 27.73
C LYS A 182 -0.72 -3.99 28.29
N LEU A 183 -1.84 -3.79 28.98
CA LEU A 183 -2.61 -4.87 29.60
C LEU A 183 -3.53 -5.60 28.60
N HIS A 184 -3.90 -4.95 27.50
CA HIS A 184 -4.93 -5.43 26.59
C HIS A 184 -4.56 -5.33 25.08
N PRO A 185 -3.34 -5.70 24.65
CA PRO A 185 -2.90 -5.49 23.27
C PRO A 185 -3.73 -6.25 22.22
N ASP A 186 -4.30 -7.40 22.59
CA ASP A 186 -5.01 -8.29 21.65
C ASP A 186 -6.44 -7.83 21.32
N ILE A 187 -7.00 -6.91 22.09
CA ILE A 187 -8.35 -6.39 21.86
C ILE A 187 -8.35 -5.03 21.16
N LEU A 188 -7.23 -4.60 20.58
CA LEU A 188 -7.04 -3.28 19.94
C LEU A 188 -6.85 -3.37 18.41
N PRO A 189 -7.83 -3.85 17.63
CA PRO A 189 -7.74 -3.89 16.17
C PRO A 189 -7.65 -2.50 15.52
N ARG A 190 -7.93 -1.42 16.26
CA ARG A 190 -7.71 -0.02 15.85
C ARG A 190 -6.74 0.71 16.78
N TRP A 191 -5.77 -0.02 17.35
CA TRP A 191 -4.60 0.51 18.04
C TRP A 191 -4.94 1.57 19.10
N ASP A 192 -4.34 2.77 18.99
CA ASP A 192 -4.52 3.90 19.90
C ASP A 192 -5.97 4.39 19.97
N GLN A 193 -6.70 4.40 18.85
CA GLN A 193 -8.09 4.85 18.80
C GLN A 193 -8.99 3.99 19.71
N ASP A 194 -8.77 2.67 19.73
CA ASP A 194 -9.50 1.77 20.60
C ASP A 194 -9.18 2.04 22.09
N ALA A 195 -7.92 2.27 22.42
CA ALA A 195 -7.50 2.56 23.79
C ALA A 195 -8.01 3.93 24.28
N LEU A 196 -7.99 4.94 23.40
CA LEU A 196 -8.58 6.26 23.63
C LEU A 196 -10.08 6.15 23.93
N ASN A 197 -10.81 5.38 23.13
CA ASN A 197 -12.25 5.16 23.34
C ASN A 197 -12.56 4.41 24.65
N ALA A 198 -11.73 3.45 25.04
CA ALA A 198 -11.88 2.74 26.31
C ALA A 198 -11.72 3.67 27.52
N ILE A 199 -10.67 4.50 27.52
CA ILE A 199 -10.33 5.35 28.67
C ILE A 199 -11.18 6.63 28.73
N LEU A 200 -11.56 7.19 27.58
CA LEU A 200 -12.32 8.45 27.49
C LEU A 200 -13.84 8.24 27.31
N SER A 201 -14.34 7.01 27.49
CA SER A 201 -15.77 6.69 27.40
C SER A 201 -16.63 7.67 28.23
N GLY A 202 -17.61 8.30 27.59
CA GLY A 202 -18.53 9.27 28.22
C GLY A 202 -17.90 10.64 28.54
N ARG A 203 -16.65 10.89 28.11
CA ARG A 203 -15.93 12.16 28.36
C ARG A 203 -15.50 12.89 27.09
N VAL A 204 -16.02 12.49 25.92
CA VAL A 204 -15.74 13.16 24.64
C VAL A 204 -17.01 13.85 24.14
N LYS A 205 -16.88 15.13 23.78
CA LYS A 205 -17.95 15.91 23.15
C LYS A 205 -18.01 15.59 21.66
N LYS A 206 -19.20 15.38 21.11
CA LYS A 206 -19.38 15.13 19.68
C LYS A 206 -19.32 16.47 18.93
N PHE A 207 -18.50 16.55 17.88
CA PHE A 207 -18.54 17.68 16.94
C PHE A 207 -19.10 17.29 15.56
N HIS A 208 -19.44 18.30 14.76
CA HIS A 208 -20.01 18.11 13.42
C HIS A 208 -19.05 17.32 12.51
N SER A 209 -19.60 16.48 11.64
CA SER A 209 -18.89 15.61 10.70
C SER A 209 -17.94 16.36 9.75
N LYS A 210 -18.28 17.60 9.38
CA LYS A 210 -17.47 18.51 8.55
C LYS A 210 -16.00 18.65 9.01
N TRP A 211 -15.74 18.46 10.30
CA TRP A 211 -14.41 18.58 10.90
C TRP A 211 -13.53 17.33 10.75
N ASN A 212 -14.03 16.24 10.18
CA ASN A 212 -13.27 15.01 9.96
C ASN A 212 -13.97 14.10 8.95
N VAL A 213 -13.98 14.47 7.66
CA VAL A 213 -14.70 13.78 6.59
C VAL A 213 -13.84 12.67 5.96
N TRP A 214 -14.32 11.42 6.01
CA TRP A 214 -13.58 10.22 5.61
C TRP A 214 -13.90 9.79 4.18
N LEU A 215 -12.91 9.86 3.29
CA LEU A 215 -13.14 9.57 1.87
C LEU A 215 -13.32 8.10 1.54
N ASP A 216 -12.79 7.18 2.37
CA ASP A 216 -12.89 5.75 2.10
C ASP A 216 -14.20 5.11 2.56
N THR A 217 -15.09 5.88 3.21
CA THR A 217 -16.39 5.39 3.72
C THR A 217 -17.59 6.11 3.13
N LEU A 218 -17.43 7.34 2.64
CA LEU A 218 -18.49 8.16 2.07
C LEU A 218 -18.42 8.20 0.55
N LEU A 219 -19.58 8.13 -0.10
CA LEU A 219 -19.73 8.44 -1.52
C LEU A 219 -19.56 9.95 -1.79
N PRO A 220 -19.22 10.36 -3.02
CA PRO A 220 -19.20 11.77 -3.46
C PRO A 220 -20.38 12.60 -2.96
N GLU A 221 -21.59 12.18 -3.29
CA GLU A 221 -22.83 12.87 -2.89
C GLU A 221 -23.06 12.91 -1.37
N GLN A 222 -22.45 11.98 -0.62
CA GLN A 222 -22.58 11.93 0.84
C GLN A 222 -21.62 12.90 1.49
N TRP A 223 -20.34 12.91 1.08
CA TRP A 223 -19.38 13.84 1.69
C TRP A 223 -19.59 15.29 1.22
N GLU A 224 -20.12 15.53 0.02
CA GLU A 224 -20.48 16.89 -0.42
C GLU A 224 -21.53 17.53 0.50
N LYS A 225 -22.51 16.73 0.96
CA LYS A 225 -23.53 17.16 1.91
C LYS A 225 -22.97 17.46 3.30
N GLU A 226 -21.82 16.89 3.65
CA GLU A 226 -21.13 17.16 4.92
C GLU A 226 -20.46 18.53 4.94
N ASN A 227 -20.32 19.19 3.78
CA ASN A 227 -19.61 20.46 3.59
C ASN A 227 -18.22 20.46 4.27
N PRO A 228 -17.27 19.66 3.75
CA PRO A 228 -16.04 19.31 4.45
C PRO A 228 -15.17 20.54 4.73
N ILE A 229 -14.75 20.69 5.99
CA ILE A 229 -13.67 21.62 6.38
C ILE A 229 -12.35 20.88 6.58
N ILE A 230 -12.38 19.66 7.11
CA ILE A 230 -11.19 18.79 7.14
C ILE A 230 -11.54 17.49 6.42
N VAL A 231 -10.80 17.23 5.35
CA VAL A 231 -10.87 15.97 4.58
C VAL A 231 -9.76 15.06 5.05
N HIS A 232 -10.12 13.83 5.40
CA HIS A 232 -9.22 12.83 5.93
C HIS A 232 -9.13 11.65 4.94
N TYR A 233 -7.91 11.40 4.45
CA TYR A 233 -7.62 10.31 3.52
C TYR A 233 -7.53 8.96 4.25
N THR A 234 -8.53 8.60 5.05
CA THR A 234 -8.56 7.36 5.86
C THR A 234 -8.44 6.08 5.03
N GLY A 235 -8.00 5.01 5.69
CA GLY A 235 -8.08 3.65 5.17
C GLY A 235 -7.25 3.37 3.92
N SER A 236 -7.91 2.99 2.82
CA SER A 236 -7.26 2.33 1.68
C SER A 236 -6.16 3.19 1.04
N GLN A 237 -5.02 2.54 0.75
CA GLN A 237 -3.90 3.13 0.03
C GLN A 237 -4.27 3.67 -1.37
N LEU A 238 -5.46 3.34 -1.89
CA LEU A 238 -6.00 3.90 -3.14
C LEU A 238 -6.45 5.35 -3.02
N PHE A 239 -6.90 5.76 -1.83
CA PHE A 239 -7.37 7.12 -1.59
C PHE A 239 -6.26 8.05 -1.12
N LYS A 240 -5.06 7.52 -0.86
CA LYS A 240 -3.94 8.34 -0.42
C LYS A 240 -3.46 9.22 -1.60
N PRO A 241 -3.48 10.54 -1.48
CA PRO A 241 -3.34 11.46 -2.61
C PRO A 241 -1.88 11.60 -3.09
N TRP A 242 -0.91 11.17 -2.28
CA TRP A 242 0.51 11.20 -2.61
C TRP A 242 0.95 10.08 -3.59
N PHE A 243 0.03 9.24 -4.05
CA PHE A 243 0.33 8.26 -5.11
C PHE A 243 -0.13 8.73 -6.48
N LYS A 244 0.70 8.55 -7.52
CA LYS A 244 0.38 8.91 -8.91
C LYS A 244 -0.95 8.31 -9.42
N ASN A 245 -1.30 7.14 -8.91
CA ASN A 245 -2.51 6.39 -9.26
C ASN A 245 -3.56 6.43 -8.15
N SER A 246 -3.57 7.49 -7.34
CA SER A 246 -4.64 7.74 -6.38
C SER A 246 -5.97 7.87 -7.12
N ILE A 247 -7.03 7.40 -6.50
CA ILE A 247 -8.39 7.64 -6.98
C ILE A 247 -9.06 8.73 -6.15
N SER A 248 -8.38 9.43 -5.25
CA SER A 248 -9.06 10.46 -4.45
C SER A 248 -9.51 11.64 -5.30
N GLU A 249 -10.77 12.06 -5.13
CA GLU A 249 -11.36 13.28 -5.70
C GLU A 249 -10.60 14.53 -5.25
N PHE A 250 -10.04 14.48 -4.05
CA PHE A 250 -9.27 15.57 -3.46
C PHE A 250 -7.77 15.51 -3.79
N GLN A 251 -7.34 14.59 -4.67
CA GLN A 251 -5.93 14.52 -5.04
C GLN A 251 -5.44 15.82 -5.68
N SER A 252 -6.22 16.44 -6.56
CA SER A 252 -5.84 17.70 -7.20
C SER A 252 -5.58 18.80 -6.17
N LEU A 253 -6.45 18.92 -5.16
CA LEU A 253 -6.32 19.87 -4.06
C LEU A 253 -5.10 19.57 -3.17
N TYR A 254 -4.87 18.29 -2.83
CA TYR A 254 -3.64 17.89 -2.13
C TYR A 254 -2.39 18.30 -2.91
N LEU A 255 -2.37 18.07 -4.23
CA LEU A 255 -1.25 18.44 -5.09
C LEU A 255 -1.10 19.95 -5.22
N GLU A 256 -2.19 20.71 -5.10
CA GLU A 256 -2.16 22.16 -5.05
C GLU A 256 -1.46 22.65 -3.78
N TYR A 257 -1.89 22.20 -2.59
CA TYR A 257 -1.23 22.56 -1.33
C TYR A 257 0.23 22.09 -1.27
N ARG A 258 0.53 20.94 -1.90
CA ARG A 258 1.89 20.40 -2.00
C ARG A 258 2.84 21.30 -2.78
N LYS A 259 2.37 22.07 -3.76
CA LYS A 259 3.22 22.99 -4.53
C LYS A 259 3.87 24.07 -3.66
N ASP A 260 3.21 24.43 -2.58
CA ASP A 260 3.69 25.45 -1.65
C ASP A 260 4.66 24.88 -0.61
N THR A 261 4.97 23.58 -0.66
CA THR A 261 5.82 22.92 0.35
C THR A 261 7.24 22.68 -0.15
N PRO A 262 8.23 22.43 0.73
CA PRO A 262 9.59 22.05 0.33
C PRO A 262 9.68 20.71 -0.42
N TYR A 263 8.57 19.99 -0.55
CA TYR A 263 8.49 18.70 -1.21
C TYR A 263 7.87 18.79 -2.61
N TYR A 264 7.59 19.98 -3.14
CA TYR A 264 6.87 20.17 -4.40
C TYR A 264 7.47 19.40 -5.60
N ASP A 265 8.79 19.28 -5.65
CA ASP A 265 9.56 18.64 -6.72
C ASP A 265 9.82 17.14 -6.49
N ARG A 266 9.56 16.63 -5.28
CA ARG A 266 9.80 15.23 -4.94
C ARG A 266 8.95 14.30 -5.82
N GLU A 267 9.55 13.24 -6.34
CA GLU A 267 8.81 12.34 -7.23
C GLU A 267 7.72 11.57 -6.47
N MET A 268 6.47 11.69 -6.93
CA MET A 268 5.36 10.88 -6.43
C MET A 268 5.55 9.41 -6.79
N LYS A 269 5.32 8.53 -5.82
CA LYS A 269 5.40 7.09 -6.03
C LYS A 269 4.11 6.57 -6.68
N ILE A 270 4.21 5.50 -7.45
CA ILE A 270 3.02 4.72 -7.83
C ILE A 270 2.77 3.72 -6.70
N ASN A 271 1.58 3.72 -6.11
CA ASN A 271 1.19 2.70 -5.13
C ASN A 271 1.39 1.31 -5.76
N LYS A 272 2.24 0.44 -5.20
CA LYS A 272 2.45 -0.95 -5.69
C LYS A 272 1.37 -1.92 -5.21
N SER A 273 0.51 -1.50 -4.29
CA SER A 273 -0.72 -2.20 -3.91
C SER A 273 -1.86 -2.01 -4.92
N SER A 274 -1.56 -1.46 -6.10
CA SER A 274 -2.47 -1.25 -7.23
C SER A 274 -3.01 -2.55 -7.86
N ARG A 275 -2.78 -3.69 -7.20
CA ARG A 275 -3.53 -4.95 -7.34
C ARG A 275 -5.05 -4.77 -7.24
N LEU A 276 -5.52 -3.66 -6.68
CA LEU A 276 -6.93 -3.36 -6.43
C LEU A 276 -7.68 -2.71 -7.61
N SER A 277 -7.14 -2.75 -8.84
CA SER A 277 -7.85 -2.26 -10.03
C SER A 277 -9.09 -3.12 -10.29
N PHE A 278 -10.22 -2.49 -10.62
CA PHE A 278 -11.38 -3.20 -11.13
C PHE A 278 -10.95 -4.02 -12.36
N PRO A 279 -11.31 -5.31 -12.47
CA PRO A 279 -10.86 -6.17 -13.54
C PRO A 279 -11.72 -5.98 -14.80
N PHE A 280 -11.59 -4.80 -15.42
CA PHE A 280 -12.35 -4.39 -16.62
C PHE A 280 -12.27 -5.40 -17.77
N GLN A 281 -11.20 -6.20 -17.81
CA GLN A 281 -11.00 -7.20 -18.86
C GLN A 281 -11.79 -8.50 -18.63
N LEU A 282 -12.21 -8.76 -17.39
CA LEU A 282 -13.00 -9.95 -17.04
C LEU A 282 -14.50 -9.70 -17.13
N VAL A 283 -14.93 -8.48 -16.80
CA VAL A 283 -16.35 -8.14 -16.68
C VAL A 283 -16.84 -7.60 -18.01
N PRO A 284 -17.87 -8.19 -18.63
CA PRO A 284 -18.51 -7.59 -19.80
C PRO A 284 -19.11 -6.22 -19.45
N SER A 285 -18.87 -5.22 -20.29
CA SER A 285 -19.42 -3.87 -20.09
C SER A 285 -20.94 -3.88 -20.09
N ASN A 286 -21.56 -2.96 -19.33
CA ASN A 286 -23.00 -2.82 -19.13
C ASN A 286 -23.73 -4.05 -18.53
N SER A 287 -23.00 -5.08 -18.09
CA SER A 287 -23.60 -6.25 -17.44
C SER A 287 -24.13 -5.95 -16.04
N ARG A 288 -25.05 -6.78 -15.56
CA ARG A 288 -25.50 -6.80 -14.17
C ARG A 288 -24.63 -7.76 -13.38
N ILE A 289 -23.87 -7.25 -12.43
CA ILE A 289 -22.98 -8.07 -11.63
C ILE A 289 -23.36 -8.05 -10.16
N VAL A 290 -23.11 -9.19 -9.51
CA VAL A 290 -23.00 -9.27 -8.05
C VAL A 290 -21.54 -9.07 -7.68
N LEU A 291 -21.26 -8.20 -6.73
CA LEU A 291 -19.93 -8.06 -6.17
C LEU A 291 -19.82 -8.94 -4.91
N TYR A 292 -18.96 -9.96 -4.96
CA TYR A 292 -18.76 -10.90 -3.84
C TYR A 292 -17.46 -10.59 -3.10
N GLY A 293 -17.58 -10.22 -1.84
CA GLY A 293 -16.48 -9.79 -0.98
C GLY A 293 -16.53 -8.29 -0.75
N ALA A 294 -16.70 -7.88 0.49
CA ALA A 294 -16.81 -6.50 0.93
C ALA A 294 -15.61 -6.09 1.81
N GLY A 295 -14.46 -6.69 1.52
CA GLY A 295 -13.15 -6.27 2.01
C GLY A 295 -12.56 -5.13 1.17
N GLN A 296 -11.22 -4.96 1.22
CA GLN A 296 -10.55 -3.87 0.52
C GLN A 296 -10.74 -3.92 -1.01
N PHE A 297 -10.73 -5.11 -1.60
CA PHE A 297 -10.94 -5.33 -3.05
C PHE A 297 -12.36 -4.98 -3.48
N GLY A 298 -13.37 -5.47 -2.75
CA GLY A 298 -14.76 -5.12 -3.01
C GLY A 298 -14.98 -3.62 -2.98
N LYS A 299 -14.50 -2.95 -1.92
CA LYS A 299 -14.60 -1.49 -1.79
C LYS A 299 -13.96 -0.78 -2.98
N ALA A 300 -12.74 -1.18 -3.33
CA ALA A 300 -12.03 -0.62 -4.47
C ALA A 300 -12.77 -0.81 -5.79
N TYR A 301 -13.31 -2.01 -6.04
CA TYR A 301 -14.01 -2.36 -7.26
C TYR A 301 -15.33 -1.60 -7.38
N TYR A 302 -16.10 -1.55 -6.28
CA TYR A 302 -17.36 -0.81 -6.21
C TYR A 302 -17.17 0.66 -6.58
N LEU A 303 -16.22 1.34 -5.94
CA LEU A 303 -15.94 2.75 -6.17
C LEU A 303 -15.45 3.03 -7.59
N GLN A 304 -14.54 2.20 -8.11
CA GLN A 304 -14.05 2.34 -9.48
C GLN A 304 -15.20 2.19 -10.48
N ASN A 305 -16.04 1.18 -10.32
CA ASN A 305 -17.18 0.93 -11.19
C ASN A 305 -18.23 2.05 -11.13
N MET A 306 -18.56 2.54 -9.94
CA MET A 306 -19.52 3.64 -9.75
C MET A 306 -19.10 4.91 -10.49
N ARG A 307 -17.80 5.18 -10.59
CA ARG A 307 -17.30 6.39 -11.24
C ARG A 307 -17.23 6.31 -12.76
N CYS A 308 -16.91 5.14 -13.30
CA CYS A 308 -16.85 4.95 -14.75
C CYS A 308 -18.18 4.46 -15.34
N GLY A 309 -19.10 4.00 -14.51
CA GLY A 309 -20.37 3.41 -14.96
C GLY A 309 -20.19 2.15 -15.81
N PHE A 310 -19.11 1.38 -15.62
CA PHE A 310 -18.73 0.31 -16.54
C PHE A 310 -19.70 -0.88 -16.55
N CYS A 311 -20.26 -1.24 -15.39
CA CYS A 311 -21.30 -2.25 -15.25
C CYS A 311 -22.29 -1.86 -14.12
N LYS A 312 -23.40 -2.57 -14.01
CA LYS A 312 -24.39 -2.35 -12.95
C LYS A 312 -24.16 -3.34 -11.82
N ILE A 313 -23.73 -2.87 -10.65
CA ILE A 313 -23.66 -3.72 -9.46
C ILE A 313 -25.08 -3.83 -8.88
N VAL A 314 -25.69 -5.02 -8.95
CA VAL A 314 -27.07 -5.27 -8.52
C VAL A 314 -27.20 -5.74 -7.07
N SER A 315 -26.12 -6.29 -6.52
CA SER A 315 -26.06 -6.69 -5.11
C SER A 315 -24.60 -6.78 -4.67
N TRP A 316 -24.35 -6.50 -3.39
CA TRP A 316 -23.05 -6.67 -2.77
C TRP A 316 -23.16 -7.68 -1.63
N VAL A 317 -22.45 -8.80 -1.77
CA VAL A 317 -22.53 -9.92 -0.82
C VAL A 317 -21.19 -10.18 -0.15
N ASP A 318 -21.22 -10.65 1.09
CA ASP A 318 -20.05 -11.09 1.86
C ASP A 318 -20.53 -12.06 2.95
N TYR A 319 -19.68 -12.99 3.37
CA TYR A 319 -19.98 -13.85 4.52
C TYR A 319 -20.07 -13.04 5.82
N ASN A 320 -19.29 -11.96 5.92
CA ASN A 320 -19.38 -10.97 6.99
C ASN A 320 -20.35 -9.84 6.58
N PHE A 321 -21.63 -10.19 6.42
CA PHE A 321 -22.73 -9.30 6.02
C PHE A 321 -23.27 -8.44 7.19
N GLY A 322 -24.24 -7.56 6.90
CA GLY A 322 -24.88 -6.69 7.91
C GLY A 322 -24.19 -5.35 8.13
N LYS A 323 -23.07 -5.12 7.43
CA LYS A 323 -22.41 -3.82 7.32
C LYS A 323 -23.03 -3.01 6.17
N VAL A 324 -23.12 -1.70 6.34
CA VAL A 324 -23.44 -0.76 5.27
C VAL A 324 -22.13 -0.16 4.77
N ILE A 325 -21.87 -0.25 3.47
CA ILE A 325 -20.68 0.29 2.84
C ILE A 325 -21.11 1.17 1.67
N TYR A 326 -20.68 2.43 1.66
CA TYR A 326 -21.07 3.39 0.62
C TYR A 326 -22.60 3.52 0.45
N GLY A 327 -23.36 3.38 1.54
CA GLY A 327 -24.84 3.38 1.48
C GLY A 327 -25.47 2.05 1.04
N GLU A 328 -24.68 1.10 0.54
CA GLU A 328 -25.15 -0.22 0.14
C GLU A 328 -25.12 -1.19 1.31
N GLN A 329 -26.21 -1.94 1.50
CA GLN A 329 -26.26 -3.01 2.48
C GLN A 329 -25.51 -4.22 1.94
N VAL A 330 -24.51 -4.70 2.70
CA VAL A 330 -23.83 -5.96 2.37
C VAL A 330 -24.71 -7.11 2.86
N LEU A 331 -25.14 -7.95 1.91
CA LEU A 331 -26.10 -9.03 2.12
C LEU A 331 -25.41 -10.40 2.25
N PRO A 332 -26.06 -11.40 2.87
CA PRO A 332 -25.55 -12.76 2.88
C PRO A 332 -25.60 -13.38 1.48
N PRO A 333 -24.70 -14.31 1.13
CA PRO A 333 -24.70 -15.00 -0.18
C PRO A 333 -26.03 -15.69 -0.54
N ALA A 334 -26.85 -16.07 0.44
CA ALA A 334 -28.15 -16.71 0.20
C ALA A 334 -29.08 -15.90 -0.73
N VAL A 335 -28.98 -14.56 -0.74
CA VAL A 335 -29.82 -13.70 -1.60
C VAL A 335 -29.58 -13.91 -3.10
N LEU A 336 -28.47 -14.56 -3.48
CA LEU A 336 -28.13 -14.83 -4.87
C LEU A 336 -29.13 -15.76 -5.56
N LEU A 337 -29.91 -16.54 -4.80
CA LEU A 337 -30.93 -17.41 -5.38
C LEU A 337 -32.18 -16.65 -5.84
N ASP A 338 -32.38 -15.43 -5.34
CA ASP A 338 -33.62 -14.66 -5.50
C ASP A 338 -33.46 -13.39 -6.34
N ILE A 339 -32.26 -13.13 -6.89
CA ILE A 339 -31.95 -11.91 -7.65
C ILE A 339 -31.44 -12.24 -9.05
N ASP A 340 -31.78 -11.39 -10.01
CA ASP A 340 -31.28 -11.52 -11.37
C ASP A 340 -29.90 -10.86 -11.53
N TYR A 341 -28.94 -11.63 -12.05
CA TYR A 341 -27.60 -11.16 -12.40
C TYR A 341 -27.03 -11.94 -13.59
N ASP A 342 -26.08 -11.31 -14.26
CA ASP A 342 -25.36 -11.91 -15.39
C ASP A 342 -24.08 -12.59 -14.88
N TRP A 343 -23.34 -11.93 -13.96
CA TRP A 343 -22.07 -12.43 -13.42
C TRP A 343 -21.90 -12.20 -11.92
N ILE A 344 -21.08 -13.02 -11.26
CA ILE A 344 -20.59 -12.79 -9.90
C ILE A 344 -19.11 -12.46 -9.98
N LEU A 345 -18.71 -11.26 -9.58
CA LEU A 345 -17.31 -10.88 -9.47
C LEU A 345 -16.81 -11.08 -8.04
N ILE A 346 -15.92 -12.05 -7.84
CA ILE A 346 -15.26 -12.26 -6.56
C ILE A 346 -14.13 -11.24 -6.39
N ALA A 347 -14.17 -10.49 -5.30
CA ALA A 347 -13.23 -9.42 -4.95
C ALA A 347 -12.42 -9.80 -3.70
N VAL A 348 -11.51 -10.77 -3.85
CA VAL A 348 -10.56 -11.23 -2.81
C VAL A 348 -9.14 -11.36 -3.35
N SER A 349 -8.13 -11.24 -2.48
CA SER A 349 -6.71 -11.24 -2.85
C SER A 349 -6.11 -12.62 -3.14
N ALA A 350 -6.61 -13.66 -2.48
CA ALA A 350 -5.98 -14.97 -2.46
C ALA A 350 -6.77 -15.99 -3.29
N LYS A 351 -6.06 -16.79 -4.08
CA LYS A 351 -6.65 -17.88 -4.87
C LYS A 351 -7.42 -18.86 -3.99
N SER A 352 -6.85 -19.25 -2.85
CA SER A 352 -7.50 -20.16 -1.90
C SER A 352 -8.86 -19.63 -1.41
N MET A 353 -8.96 -18.32 -1.13
CA MET A 353 -10.24 -17.72 -0.73
C MET A 353 -11.25 -17.74 -1.88
N ALA A 354 -10.80 -17.45 -3.11
CA ALA A 354 -11.67 -17.47 -4.27
C ALA A 354 -12.15 -18.88 -4.64
N ASP A 355 -11.27 -19.88 -4.51
CA ASP A 355 -11.60 -21.29 -4.73
C ASP A 355 -12.62 -21.77 -3.69
N ASN A 356 -12.44 -21.43 -2.40
CA ASN A 356 -13.43 -21.72 -1.36
C ASN A 356 -14.79 -21.06 -1.67
N ILE A 357 -14.81 -19.79 -2.07
CA ILE A 357 -16.05 -19.09 -2.45
C ILE A 357 -16.71 -19.77 -3.66
N LYS A 358 -15.93 -20.20 -4.65
CA LYS A 358 -16.45 -20.93 -5.83
C LYS A 358 -17.07 -22.26 -5.45
N GLU A 359 -16.45 -23.01 -4.54
CA GLU A 359 -17.00 -24.27 -4.02
C GLU A 359 -18.32 -24.04 -3.27
N GLU A 360 -18.39 -23.02 -2.42
CA GLU A 360 -19.61 -22.65 -1.69
C GLU A 360 -20.74 -22.26 -2.66
N LEU A 361 -20.46 -21.37 -3.62
CA LEU A 361 -21.43 -20.95 -4.63
C LEU A 361 -21.88 -22.13 -5.51
N GLY A 362 -20.96 -23.03 -5.86
CA GLY A 362 -21.27 -24.26 -6.57
C GLY A 362 -22.20 -25.18 -5.78
N GLY A 363 -21.98 -25.30 -4.47
CA GLY A 363 -22.87 -26.01 -3.53
C GLY A 363 -24.28 -25.41 -3.45
N MET A 364 -24.42 -24.11 -3.74
CA MET A 364 -25.72 -23.43 -3.85
C MET A 364 -26.39 -23.61 -5.23
N GLY A 365 -25.76 -24.32 -6.16
CA GLY A 365 -26.27 -24.53 -7.52
C GLY A 365 -25.95 -23.40 -8.50
N ILE A 366 -25.03 -22.49 -8.16
CA ILE A 366 -24.65 -21.40 -9.04
C ILE A 366 -23.65 -21.91 -10.10
N PRO A 367 -23.92 -21.68 -11.40
CA PRO A 367 -23.03 -22.12 -12.48
C PRO A 367 -21.62 -21.50 -12.38
N SER A 368 -20.59 -22.31 -12.55
CA SER A 368 -19.19 -21.88 -12.41
C SER A 368 -18.74 -20.91 -13.48
N ASP A 369 -19.35 -20.96 -14.67
CA ASP A 369 -19.11 -20.03 -15.78
C ASP A 369 -19.61 -18.62 -15.48
N LYS A 370 -20.60 -18.45 -14.59
CA LYS A 370 -21.04 -17.14 -14.11
C LYS A 370 -20.12 -16.50 -13.06
N ILE A 371 -19.12 -17.24 -12.54
CA ILE A 371 -18.28 -16.80 -11.42
C ILE A 371 -16.93 -16.30 -11.94
N LEU A 372 -16.74 -14.99 -11.88
CA LEU A 372 -15.54 -14.29 -12.31
C LEU A 372 -14.58 -14.08 -11.14
N TRP A 373 -13.33 -14.50 -11.31
CA TRP A 373 -12.23 -14.14 -10.43
C TRP A 373 -10.91 -14.19 -11.19
N ASN A 374 -10.09 -13.16 -11.08
CA ASN A 374 -8.65 -13.27 -11.32
C ASN A 374 -7.89 -13.01 -10.03
N CYS A 375 -6.68 -13.56 -9.97
CA CYS A 375 -5.71 -13.07 -9.02
C CYS A 375 -5.52 -11.58 -9.29
N PRO A 376 -5.73 -10.70 -8.30
CA PRO A 376 -5.48 -9.29 -8.47
C PRO A 376 -3.99 -9.04 -8.67
N VAL A 377 -3.56 -9.10 -9.94
CA VAL A 377 -2.21 -8.78 -10.39
C VAL A 377 -2.32 -7.55 -11.28
N LEU A 378 -1.48 -6.58 -10.95
CA LEU A 378 -1.28 -5.36 -11.70
C LEU A 378 -1.02 -5.59 -13.19
N PRO A 379 -1.33 -4.62 -14.08
CA PRO A 379 -0.57 -4.50 -15.30
C PRO A 379 0.90 -4.40 -14.90
N MET A 380 1.73 -5.30 -15.43
CA MET A 380 3.17 -5.41 -15.19
C MET A 380 3.80 -4.10 -14.69
N LYS A 381 4.22 -4.07 -13.41
CA LYS A 381 5.27 -3.13 -13.01
C LYS A 381 6.60 -3.72 -13.44
N VAL A 382 7.10 -3.19 -14.55
CA VAL A 382 8.53 -3.09 -14.84
C VAL A 382 9.21 -2.52 -13.58
N ASN A 383 9.83 -3.37 -12.78
CA ASN A 383 10.70 -2.90 -11.70
C ASN A 383 12.03 -2.50 -12.34
N LYS A 384 12.45 -1.26 -12.05
CA LYS A 384 13.77 -0.68 -12.34
C LYS A 384 14.87 -1.70 -12.63
N LEU A 385 15.13 -1.92 -13.91
CA LEU A 385 16.49 -1.87 -14.41
C LEU A 385 16.57 -0.55 -15.20
N GLU A 386 17.63 0.21 -14.95
CA GLU A 386 18.17 1.33 -15.74
C GLU A 386 17.30 1.76 -16.93
N THR A 387 16.63 2.92 -16.83
CA THR A 387 15.66 3.51 -17.78
C THR A 387 15.27 2.71 -19.05
N TYR A 388 13.95 2.61 -19.32
CA TYR A 388 13.40 2.00 -20.54
C TYR A 388 14.06 2.49 -21.85
N GLU A 389 14.56 3.74 -21.90
CA GLU A 389 15.31 4.23 -23.06
C GLU A 389 16.80 3.83 -23.10
N GLN A 390 17.44 3.49 -21.98
CA GLN A 390 18.71 2.75 -21.98
C GLN A 390 18.51 1.29 -22.44
N TRP A 391 17.39 0.65 -22.07
CA TRP A 391 17.03 -0.71 -22.51
C TRP A 391 16.59 -0.78 -23.98
N LYS A 392 15.90 0.23 -24.52
CA LYS A 392 15.51 0.29 -25.93
C LYS A 392 16.72 0.36 -26.85
N GLN A 393 17.79 1.06 -26.44
CA GLN A 393 19.07 1.05 -27.16
C GLN A 393 19.86 -0.26 -27.02
N TYR A 394 19.59 -1.06 -25.98
CA TYR A 394 20.25 -2.36 -25.74
C TYR A 394 19.52 -3.54 -26.41
N ILE A 395 18.17 -3.52 -26.44
CA ILE A 395 17.31 -4.57 -27.03
C ILE A 395 17.29 -4.52 -28.55
N LEU A 396 17.54 -3.37 -29.16
CA LEU A 396 17.73 -3.26 -30.62
C LEU A 396 18.97 -4.03 -31.14
N LYS A 397 19.76 -4.68 -30.26
CA LYS A 397 20.86 -5.58 -30.64
C LYS A 397 20.55 -7.07 -30.51
N ILE A 398 19.41 -7.48 -29.95
CA ILE A 398 19.03 -8.89 -29.80
C ILE A 398 17.69 -9.11 -30.49
N ASP A 399 17.78 -9.63 -31.71
CA ASP A 399 16.63 -9.89 -32.54
C ASP A 399 15.85 -11.11 -31.99
N ARG A 400 14.62 -10.86 -31.52
CA ARG A 400 13.53 -11.82 -31.19
C ARG A 400 13.63 -12.61 -29.87
N MET A 401 12.96 -12.11 -28.82
CA MET A 401 12.42 -12.92 -27.72
C MET A 401 11.02 -12.42 -27.30
N VAL A 402 10.11 -13.35 -27.02
CA VAL A 402 8.80 -13.13 -26.37
C VAL A 402 8.88 -13.83 -25.02
N VAL A 403 8.67 -13.11 -23.90
CA VAL A 403 8.78 -13.67 -22.53
C VAL A 403 7.43 -13.56 -21.82
N CYS A 404 6.88 -14.69 -21.40
CA CYS A 404 5.71 -14.80 -20.52
C CYS A 404 6.13 -15.44 -19.18
N GLY A 405 5.42 -15.09 -18.10
CA GLY A 405 5.80 -15.30 -16.69
C GLY A 405 6.52 -16.60 -16.33
N LEU A 406 7.70 -16.46 -15.71
CA LEU A 406 8.54 -17.54 -15.23
C LEU A 406 8.56 -17.58 -13.69
N ASP A 407 8.69 -18.76 -13.10
CA ASP A 407 8.80 -18.98 -11.66
C ASP A 407 10.21 -18.61 -11.11
N LYS A 408 10.35 -18.58 -9.78
CA LYS A 408 11.58 -18.14 -9.10
C LYS A 408 12.79 -19.04 -9.38
N VAL A 409 12.60 -20.35 -9.56
CA VAL A 409 13.67 -21.31 -9.82
C VAL A 409 14.17 -21.13 -11.26
N THR A 410 13.25 -20.92 -12.20
CA THR A 410 13.58 -20.65 -13.61
C THR A 410 14.30 -19.31 -13.78
N MET A 411 13.86 -18.27 -13.07
CA MET A 411 14.55 -16.98 -13.05
C MET A 411 15.94 -17.05 -12.41
N ALA A 412 16.12 -17.84 -11.35
CA ALA A 412 17.43 -18.04 -10.72
C ALA A 412 18.39 -18.80 -11.63
N CYS A 413 17.90 -19.81 -12.36
CA CYS A 413 18.70 -20.55 -13.35
C CYS A 413 19.12 -19.63 -14.52
N LEU A 414 18.22 -18.80 -15.05
CA LEU A 414 18.52 -17.83 -16.11
C LEU A 414 19.53 -16.76 -15.67
N MET A 415 19.38 -16.20 -14.47
CA MET A 415 20.32 -15.19 -13.93
C MET A 415 21.71 -15.78 -13.66
N THR A 416 21.77 -17.02 -13.13
CA THR A 416 23.04 -17.73 -12.87
C THR A 416 23.74 -18.08 -14.18
N PHE A 417 22.97 -18.41 -15.21
CA PHE A 417 23.46 -18.67 -16.56
C PHE A 417 24.03 -17.41 -17.22
N GLU A 418 23.34 -16.26 -17.12
CA GLU A 418 23.77 -14.99 -17.71
C GLU A 418 25.06 -14.44 -17.07
N ARG A 419 25.22 -14.63 -15.76
CA ARG A 419 26.42 -14.24 -15.00
C ARG A 419 27.69 -14.98 -15.46
N HIS A 420 27.56 -16.20 -15.98
CA HIS A 420 28.66 -17.00 -16.53
C HIS A 420 28.75 -16.96 -18.07
N SER A 421 27.65 -16.74 -18.80
CA SER A 421 27.67 -16.57 -20.26
C SER A 421 28.30 -15.24 -20.71
N LEU A 422 28.52 -14.30 -19.78
CA LEU A 422 29.38 -13.13 -20.00
C LEU A 422 30.82 -13.50 -20.41
N GLN A 423 31.23 -14.77 -20.25
CA GLN A 423 32.51 -15.26 -20.77
C GLN A 423 32.41 -16.02 -22.11
N LYS A 424 31.25 -16.56 -22.53
CA LYS A 424 31.04 -17.14 -23.88
C LYS A 424 29.56 -17.05 -24.30
N LYS A 425 29.32 -16.50 -25.51
CA LYS A 425 27.99 -16.17 -26.07
C LYS A 425 27.12 -17.41 -26.31
N VAL A 426 25.90 -17.37 -25.79
CA VAL A 426 24.81 -18.32 -26.11
C VAL A 426 23.80 -17.61 -27.01
N THR A 427 23.30 -18.29 -28.05
CA THR A 427 22.61 -17.64 -29.17
C THR A 427 21.13 -18.01 -29.34
N LYS A 428 20.56 -18.91 -28.53
CA LYS A 428 19.11 -19.21 -28.62
C LYS A 428 18.54 -19.85 -27.35
N ILE A 429 17.42 -19.32 -26.88
CA ILE A 429 16.56 -19.92 -25.85
C ILE A 429 15.18 -20.13 -26.49
N LEU A 430 14.67 -21.35 -26.48
CA LEU A 430 13.31 -21.69 -26.92
C LEU A 430 12.54 -22.26 -25.73
N ILE A 431 11.33 -21.75 -25.50
CA ILE A 431 10.43 -22.20 -24.42
C ILE A 431 9.14 -22.69 -25.08
N PRO A 432 8.85 -24.00 -25.10
CA PRO A 432 7.51 -24.49 -25.38
C PRO A 432 6.71 -24.61 -24.07
N VAL A 433 5.41 -24.39 -24.18
CA VAL A 433 4.45 -24.44 -23.07
C VAL A 433 3.76 -25.82 -23.10
N HIS A 434 3.58 -26.43 -21.92
CA HIS A 434 2.97 -27.74 -21.59
C HIS A 434 3.87 -29.00 -21.54
N LEU A 435 4.05 -29.52 -20.31
CA LEU A 435 4.88 -30.68 -19.94
C LEU A 435 4.34 -32.04 -20.45
N ASN A 436 3.04 -32.15 -20.73
CA ASN A 436 2.40 -33.42 -21.11
C ASN A 436 2.64 -33.80 -22.58
N GLU A 437 3.02 -32.85 -23.45
CA GLU A 437 3.30 -33.13 -24.87
C GLU A 437 4.77 -33.53 -25.12
N LEU A 438 5.69 -33.24 -24.19
CA LEU A 438 7.13 -33.48 -24.35
C LEU A 438 7.56 -34.94 -24.18
N LYS A 439 6.83 -35.73 -23.38
CA LYS A 439 7.20 -37.12 -23.09
C LYS A 439 7.07 -38.04 -24.31
N GLU A 440 6.17 -37.73 -25.24
CA GLU A 440 5.99 -38.51 -26.48
C GLU A 440 6.92 -38.04 -27.61
N ILE A 441 7.35 -36.77 -27.63
CA ILE A 441 8.06 -36.18 -28.77
C ILE A 441 9.55 -36.53 -28.80
N MET A 442 10.21 -36.69 -27.64
CA MET A 442 11.67 -36.58 -27.60
C MET A 442 12.45 -37.90 -27.58
N GLY A 443 11.86 -39.06 -27.23
CA GLY A 443 12.58 -40.35 -27.28
C GLY A 443 13.92 -40.38 -26.50
N ILE A 444 14.03 -39.61 -25.41
CA ILE A 444 15.26 -39.50 -24.60
C ILE A 444 15.17 -40.46 -23.41
N GLU A 445 16.15 -41.37 -23.28
CA GLU A 445 16.34 -42.15 -22.05
C GLU A 445 16.92 -41.27 -20.93
N MET A 446 16.30 -41.31 -19.75
CA MET A 446 16.78 -40.61 -18.56
C MET A 446 17.93 -41.37 -17.89
N GLN A 447 19.05 -40.70 -17.64
CA GLN A 447 20.15 -41.23 -16.82
C GLN A 447 20.52 -40.23 -15.71
N ALA A 448 21.00 -40.73 -14.57
CA ALA A 448 21.50 -39.92 -13.48
C ALA A 448 22.87 -39.31 -13.82
N LEU A 449 23.14 -38.08 -13.33
CA LEU A 449 24.35 -37.31 -13.65
C LEU A 449 25.66 -38.08 -13.37
N ASP A 450 25.65 -38.95 -12.36
CA ASP A 450 26.81 -39.71 -11.90
C ASP A 450 27.19 -40.88 -12.84
N GLU A 451 26.34 -41.21 -13.82
CA GLU A 451 26.56 -42.30 -14.79
C GLU A 451 27.02 -41.79 -16.18
N PHE A 452 27.26 -40.48 -16.32
CA PHE A 452 27.51 -39.84 -17.61
C PHE A 452 28.89 -40.21 -18.21
N GLN A 453 28.91 -41.07 -19.23
CA GLN A 453 30.10 -41.39 -20.02
C GLN A 453 30.29 -40.42 -21.21
N ASN A 454 31.55 -40.10 -21.51
CA ASN A 454 32.11 -39.02 -22.35
C ASN A 454 31.67 -38.91 -23.84
N SER A 455 30.50 -39.38 -24.26
CA SER A 455 30.13 -39.45 -25.68
C SER A 455 28.80 -38.82 -26.09
N ALA A 456 27.97 -38.35 -25.16
CA ALA A 456 26.67 -37.77 -25.51
C ALA A 456 26.77 -36.29 -25.95
N GLN A 457 26.34 -36.00 -27.19
CA GLN A 457 26.31 -34.65 -27.75
C GLN A 457 25.22 -33.76 -27.12
N SER A 458 24.23 -34.37 -26.48
CA SER A 458 23.08 -33.70 -25.88
C SER A 458 22.69 -34.34 -24.55
N VAL A 459 22.34 -33.54 -23.54
CA VAL A 459 22.05 -34.01 -22.16
C VAL A 459 20.79 -33.37 -21.61
N LEU A 460 19.88 -34.16 -21.03
CA LEU A 460 18.70 -33.68 -20.32
C LEU A 460 18.91 -33.80 -18.80
N LEU A 461 18.81 -32.69 -18.07
CA LEU A 461 18.98 -32.62 -16.62
C LEU A 461 17.68 -32.22 -15.96
N ALA A 462 17.17 -33.04 -15.04
CA ALA A 462 16.07 -32.64 -14.17
C ALA A 462 16.62 -31.82 -13.00
N VAL A 463 16.16 -30.57 -12.90
CA VAL A 463 16.72 -29.59 -11.98
C VAL A 463 15.72 -29.30 -10.87
N ASN A 464 16.09 -29.62 -9.64
CA ASN A 464 15.39 -29.21 -8.42
C ASN A 464 16.08 -27.99 -7.78
N ASP A 465 15.63 -27.54 -6.62
CA ASP A 465 16.04 -26.29 -5.94
C ASP A 465 17.56 -26.16 -5.63
N ARG A 466 18.39 -27.14 -6.01
CA ARG A 466 19.85 -27.19 -5.80
C ARG A 466 20.64 -27.26 -7.09
N PHE A 467 20.33 -26.40 -8.06
CA PHE A 467 21.15 -26.25 -9.27
C PHE A 467 22.45 -25.47 -8.98
N HIS A 468 23.59 -25.99 -9.44
CA HIS A 468 24.88 -25.32 -9.32
C HIS A 468 25.50 -25.06 -10.69
N ALA A 469 25.90 -23.80 -10.95
CA ALA A 469 26.39 -23.34 -12.26
C ALA A 469 27.60 -24.14 -12.78
N GLY A 470 28.44 -24.65 -11.86
CA GLY A 470 29.66 -25.40 -12.20
C GLY A 470 29.40 -26.69 -13.00
N TRP A 471 28.20 -27.27 -12.89
CA TRP A 471 27.83 -28.48 -13.63
C TRP A 471 27.74 -28.25 -15.14
N LEU A 472 27.33 -27.05 -15.57
CA LEU A 472 27.26 -26.71 -16.99
C LEU A 472 28.65 -26.56 -17.61
N THR A 473 29.59 -25.99 -16.85
CA THR A 473 30.99 -25.89 -17.26
C THR A 473 31.61 -27.28 -17.40
N GLU A 474 31.36 -28.16 -16.42
CA GLU A 474 31.88 -29.53 -16.44
C GLU A 474 31.31 -30.35 -17.60
N LEU A 475 30.02 -30.21 -17.93
CA LEU A 475 29.39 -30.87 -19.07
C LEU A 475 29.93 -30.36 -20.41
N TYR A 476 30.19 -29.05 -20.52
CA TYR A 476 30.80 -28.46 -21.70
C TYR A 476 32.25 -28.93 -21.90
N ASP A 477 33.06 -28.94 -20.83
CA ASP A 477 34.45 -29.40 -20.88
C ASP A 477 34.54 -30.89 -21.24
N ARG A 478 33.49 -31.66 -20.93
CA ARG A 478 33.31 -33.07 -21.36
C ARG A 478 32.75 -33.20 -22.78
N GLY A 479 32.61 -32.11 -23.53
CA GLY A 479 32.26 -32.12 -24.96
C GLY A 479 30.76 -32.06 -25.28
N CYS A 480 29.91 -31.81 -24.28
CA CYS A 480 28.46 -31.67 -24.50
C CYS A 480 28.14 -30.40 -25.29
N LYS A 481 27.37 -30.55 -26.38
CA LYS A 481 27.02 -29.44 -27.28
C LYS A 481 25.64 -28.86 -27.00
N GLU A 482 24.72 -29.65 -26.44
CA GLU A 482 23.38 -29.19 -26.11
C GLU A 482 22.94 -29.71 -24.73
N VAL A 483 22.48 -28.81 -23.86
CA VAL A 483 21.97 -29.17 -22.52
C VAL A 483 20.51 -28.75 -22.43
N TYR A 484 19.65 -29.65 -22.01
CA TYR A 484 18.24 -29.45 -21.80
C TYR A 484 18.00 -29.50 -20.29
N LEU A 485 17.49 -28.43 -19.69
CA LEU A 485 17.18 -28.37 -18.25
C LEU A 485 15.68 -28.52 -18.08
N LEU A 486 15.23 -29.60 -17.45
CA LEU A 486 13.84 -29.82 -17.09
C LEU A 486 13.57 -29.22 -15.70
N THR A 487 12.66 -28.26 -15.63
CA THR A 487 12.17 -27.67 -14.37
C THR A 487 10.74 -28.15 -14.11
N ASN A 488 10.15 -27.75 -12.98
CA ASN A 488 8.79 -28.16 -12.62
C ASN A 488 7.73 -27.73 -13.66
N ASP A 489 7.91 -26.54 -14.27
CA ASP A 489 6.87 -25.93 -15.11
C ASP A 489 7.28 -25.80 -16.60
N CYS A 490 8.57 -25.92 -16.93
CA CYS A 490 9.08 -25.80 -18.30
C CYS A 490 10.38 -26.59 -18.51
N TYR A 491 10.87 -26.66 -19.75
CA TYR A 491 12.25 -27.06 -20.01
C TYR A 491 13.01 -25.99 -20.78
N LEU A 492 14.32 -25.90 -20.55
CA LEU A 492 15.22 -24.92 -21.13
C LEU A 492 16.25 -25.63 -22.02
N GLN A 493 16.25 -25.38 -23.33
CA GLN A 493 17.30 -25.88 -24.22
C GLN A 493 18.44 -24.86 -24.33
N ILE A 494 19.66 -25.31 -24.09
CA ILE A 494 20.90 -24.55 -24.18
C ILE A 494 21.77 -25.19 -25.26
N LYS A 495 22.15 -24.43 -26.28
CA LYS A 495 23.17 -24.85 -27.27
C LYS A 495 24.50 -24.16 -26.98
N CYS A 496 25.54 -24.95 -26.71
CA CYS A 496 26.89 -24.47 -26.47
C CYS A 496 27.66 -24.38 -27.80
N LEU A 497 28.05 -23.18 -28.22
CA LEU A 497 28.87 -22.97 -29.42
C LEU A 497 30.30 -22.58 -29.04
N ALA A 498 31.28 -23.27 -29.62
CA ALA A 498 32.69 -22.94 -29.46
C ALA A 498 33.08 -21.80 -30.43
N TYR A 499 33.78 -20.76 -29.95
CA TYR A 499 34.48 -19.77 -30.80
C TYR A 499 35.91 -19.52 -30.29
N PRO A 500 36.88 -19.18 -31.18
CA PRO A 500 38.31 -19.27 -30.90
C PRO A 500 38.87 -18.06 -30.12
N CYS A 501 39.89 -18.37 -29.32
CA CYS A 501 40.88 -17.58 -28.57
C CYS A 501 40.73 -16.05 -28.39
N TYR A 502 40.86 -15.65 -27.13
CA TYR A 502 40.80 -14.29 -26.57
C TYR A 502 42.02 -13.39 -26.91
N GLU A 503 43.09 -13.93 -27.52
CA GLU A 503 44.34 -13.20 -27.76
C GLU A 503 44.33 -12.28 -29.00
N GLU A 504 43.55 -12.58 -30.04
CA GLU A 504 43.53 -11.76 -31.27
C GLU A 504 42.84 -10.39 -31.07
N LEU A 505 41.93 -10.28 -30.10
CA LEU A 505 41.17 -9.05 -29.81
C LEU A 505 42.00 -7.95 -29.11
N ILE A 506 43.09 -8.30 -28.42
CA ILE A 506 43.97 -7.32 -27.75
C ILE A 506 44.86 -6.59 -28.77
N GLN A 507 45.22 -7.25 -29.88
CA GLN A 507 46.06 -6.65 -30.93
C GLN A 507 45.31 -5.59 -31.75
N VAL A 508 44.02 -5.82 -32.04
CA VAL A 508 43.17 -4.87 -32.78
C VAL A 508 42.94 -3.58 -31.99
N ASN A 509 42.81 -3.66 -30.66
CA ASN A 509 42.62 -2.47 -29.82
C ASN A 509 43.88 -1.61 -29.62
N ARG A 510 45.09 -2.18 -29.74
CA ARG A 510 46.34 -1.40 -29.66
C ARG A 510 46.66 -0.63 -30.93
N GLN A 511 46.19 -1.07 -32.10
CA GLN A 511 46.35 -0.31 -33.35
C GLN A 511 45.41 0.91 -33.43
N ASN A 512 44.20 0.81 -32.89
CA ASN A 512 43.22 1.89 -32.92
C ASN A 512 43.49 3.04 -31.93
N ILE A 513 44.33 2.83 -30.91
CA ILE A 513 44.69 3.88 -29.94
C ILE A 513 45.83 4.79 -30.46
N LYS A 514 46.65 4.33 -31.43
CA LYS A 514 47.71 5.16 -32.05
C LYS A 514 47.24 6.07 -33.18
N GLN A 515 46.00 5.98 -33.65
CA GLN A 515 45.45 6.83 -34.72
C GLN A 515 44.58 8.00 -34.24
N LYS A 516 44.54 8.27 -32.93
CA LYS A 516 43.82 9.43 -32.36
C LYS A 516 44.68 10.43 -31.59
N GLU A 517 46.01 10.31 -31.68
CA GLU A 517 46.96 11.35 -31.28
C GLU A 517 47.88 11.70 -32.45
N ILE A 518 47.36 12.43 -33.45
CA ILE A 518 48.09 13.38 -34.31
C ILE A 518 47.13 14.53 -34.62
#